data_AF-A0A925NM57-F1
#
_entry.id   AF-A0A925NM57-F1
#
_cell.length_a   1.000
_cell.length_b   1.000
_cell.length_c   1.000
_cell.angle_alpha   90.00
_cell.angle_beta   90.00
_cell.angle_gamma   90.00
#
_symmetry.space_group_name_H-M   'P 1'
#
loop_
_entity.id
_entity.type
_entity.pdbx_description
1 polymer ?
#
loop_
_entity_poly.entity_id
_entity_poly.type
_entity_poly.pdbx_seq_one_letter_code
_entity_poly.pdbx_strand_id
1 'polypeptide(L)'
;MYGDYKEHWSKVDAKMNSAVHENYPEWKKAKERRMNGLMPASVTYVNEFGDRFTRDEDGRVSTFRYRHCDTTYSMTYDDDNMAVSVSSSTGWTWTKMDDNKGWLVRNYFDAWHVSIDECGDVVVDEQGLHCTTGSASNLGLPERP
;
A
#
# COMPACT_ATOMS: atom_id res chain seq x y z
N MET A 1 -22.23 39.09 24.91
CA MET A 1 -23.16 38.05 24.41
C MET A 1 -22.60 37.47 23.13
N TYR A 2 -22.04 36.26 23.22
CA TYR A 2 -21.75 35.33 22.13
C TYR A 2 -21.98 33.98 22.81
N GLY A 3 -23.16 33.38 22.69
CA GLY A 3 -23.62 32.71 21.47
C GLY A 3 -23.31 31.23 21.67
N ASP A 4 -24.20 30.53 22.38
CA ASP A 4 -24.09 29.13 22.74
C ASP A 4 -23.68 28.27 21.53
N TYR A 5 -22.60 27.50 21.70
CA TYR A 5 -22.21 26.47 20.75
C TYR A 5 -23.37 25.49 20.61
N LYS A 6 -24.03 25.47 19.45
CA LYS A 6 -24.90 24.37 19.07
C LYS A 6 -24.04 23.12 18.97
N GLU A 7 -24.09 22.28 20.00
CA GLU A 7 -23.52 20.94 19.96
C GLU A 7 -24.06 20.19 18.73
N HIS A 8 -23.13 19.74 17.88
CA HIS A 8 -23.46 18.86 16.77
C HIS A 8 -24.08 17.57 17.33
N TRP A 9 -25.38 17.36 17.08
CA TRP A 9 -26.16 16.17 17.49
C TRP A 9 -25.55 14.83 17.04
N SER A 10 -24.55 14.83 16.17
CA SER A 10 -23.90 13.62 15.64
C SER A 10 -22.78 13.03 16.52
N LYS A 11 -22.44 13.65 17.65
CA LYS A 11 -21.28 13.24 18.48
C LYS A 11 -21.66 12.60 19.84
N VAL A 12 -22.94 12.47 20.15
CA VAL A 12 -23.39 11.93 21.45
C VAL A 12 -24.22 10.67 21.22
N ASP A 13 -23.56 9.50 21.29
CA ASP A 13 -24.20 8.17 21.11
C ASP A 13 -25.41 7.96 22.04
N ALA A 14 -25.40 8.57 23.24
CA ALA A 14 -26.45 8.42 24.24
C ALA A 14 -27.82 9.06 23.85
N LYS A 15 -27.90 9.79 22.73
CA LYS A 15 -29.14 10.44 22.24
C LYS A 15 -29.57 9.98 20.84
N MET A 16 -28.95 8.94 20.28
CA MET A 16 -29.39 8.39 19.00
C MET A 16 -30.63 7.50 19.18
N ASN A 17 -31.62 7.70 18.30
CA ASN A 17 -32.89 6.97 18.29
C ASN A 17 -32.63 5.45 18.21
N SER A 18 -33.34 4.64 19.00
CA SER A 18 -33.10 3.19 19.10
C SER A 18 -33.26 2.45 17.78
N ALA A 19 -34.04 2.99 16.84
CA ALA A 19 -34.16 2.47 15.47
C ALA A 19 -32.86 2.58 14.63
N VAL A 20 -31.87 3.36 15.07
CA VAL A 20 -30.55 3.47 14.42
C VAL A 20 -29.59 2.37 14.91
N HIS A 21 -29.87 1.73 16.07
CA HIS A 21 -29.05 0.63 16.57
C HIS A 21 -29.24 -0.68 15.78
N GLU A 22 -30.42 -0.91 15.18
CA GLU A 22 -30.70 -2.14 14.43
C GLU A 22 -30.07 -2.17 13.03
N ASN A 23 -29.71 -1.01 12.48
CA ASN A 23 -29.06 -0.86 11.18
C ASN A 23 -27.72 -0.15 11.30
N TYR A 24 -26.82 -0.67 12.15
CA TYR A 24 -25.42 -0.22 12.20
C TYR A 24 -24.79 -0.41 10.81
N PRO A 25 -24.69 0.65 10.00
CA PRO A 25 -24.59 0.45 8.57
C PRO A 25 -23.14 0.10 8.20
N GLU A 26 -22.97 -0.87 7.30
CA GLU A 26 -21.68 -1.37 6.80
C GLU A 26 -20.64 -0.27 6.52
N TRP A 27 -21.08 0.92 6.08
CA TRP A 27 -20.20 2.08 5.83
C TRP A 27 -19.54 2.65 7.09
N LYS A 28 -20.16 2.53 8.27
CA LYS A 28 -19.57 2.98 9.54
C LYS A 28 -18.53 1.96 10.02
N LYS A 29 -18.78 0.65 9.89
CA LYS A 29 -17.77 -0.40 10.08
C LYS A 29 -16.62 -0.29 9.08
N ALA A 30 -16.89 0.11 7.83
CA ALA A 30 -15.85 0.36 6.84
C ALA A 30 -15.04 1.63 7.15
N LYS A 31 -15.69 2.68 7.67
CA LYS A 31 -15.04 3.91 8.12
C LYS A 31 -14.22 3.70 9.40
N GLU A 32 -14.72 2.93 10.36
CA GLU A 32 -13.98 2.52 11.55
C GLU A 32 -12.85 1.55 11.21
N ARG A 33 -13.03 0.61 10.27
CA ARG A 33 -11.91 -0.18 9.72
C ARG A 33 -10.86 0.68 9.01
N ARG A 34 -11.27 1.75 8.32
CA ARG A 34 -10.32 2.72 7.74
C ARG A 34 -9.65 3.58 8.81
N MET A 35 -10.36 4.00 9.85
CA MET A 35 -9.81 4.86 10.92
C MET A 35 -8.97 4.08 11.95
N ASN A 36 -9.31 2.81 12.23
CA ASN A 36 -8.57 1.94 13.14
C ASN A 36 -7.55 1.05 12.42
N GLY A 37 -7.73 0.78 11.12
CA GLY A 37 -6.74 0.09 10.28
C GLY A 37 -5.62 1.00 9.75
N LEU A 38 -5.71 2.29 10.05
CA LEU A 38 -4.63 3.26 9.89
C LEU A 38 -4.16 3.65 11.29
N MET A 39 -3.33 2.83 11.92
CA MET A 39 -2.14 3.18 12.72
C MET A 39 -1.71 1.91 13.50
N PRO A 40 -0.44 1.52 13.41
CA PRO A 40 0.56 2.22 14.21
C PRO A 40 1.25 3.29 13.37
N ALA A 41 1.76 4.32 14.02
CA ALA A 41 2.64 5.29 13.39
C ALA A 41 3.76 4.54 12.66
N SER A 42 3.61 4.37 11.35
CA SER A 42 4.59 3.69 10.51
C SER A 42 5.83 4.57 10.54
N VAL A 43 6.79 4.21 11.39
CA VAL A 43 8.05 4.92 11.47
C VAL A 43 8.60 4.95 10.05
N THR A 44 8.69 6.16 9.52
CA THR A 44 9.24 6.37 8.18
C THR A 44 10.75 6.44 8.36
N TYR A 45 11.43 5.44 7.85
CA TYR A 45 12.87 5.36 7.82
C TYR A 45 13.39 6.08 6.59
N VAL A 46 14.63 6.54 6.68
CA VAL A 46 15.37 7.15 5.58
C VAL A 46 16.65 6.36 5.40
N ASN A 47 16.89 5.83 4.21
CA ASN A 47 18.13 5.10 3.92
C ASN A 47 19.28 6.07 3.57
N GLU A 48 20.47 5.53 3.32
CA GLU A 48 21.67 6.31 2.98
C GLU A 48 21.53 7.16 1.72
N PHE A 49 20.62 6.77 0.82
CA PHE A 49 20.33 7.46 -0.44
C PHE A 49 19.27 8.57 -0.29
N GLY A 50 18.66 8.67 0.89
CA GLY A 50 17.56 9.58 1.18
C GLY A 50 16.19 9.09 0.69
N ASP A 51 16.09 7.82 0.29
CA ASP A 51 14.80 7.18 0.01
C ASP A 51 14.08 6.91 1.33
N ARG A 52 12.74 6.95 1.27
CA ARG A 52 11.90 6.76 2.45
C ARG A 52 11.19 5.44 2.38
N PHE A 53 11.11 4.72 3.49
CA PHE A 53 10.35 3.49 3.55
C PHE A 53 9.66 3.32 4.90
N THR A 54 8.57 2.56 4.91
CA THR A 54 7.86 2.17 6.12
C THR A 54 7.85 0.67 6.26
N ARG A 55 7.78 0.20 7.50
CA ARG A 55 7.59 -1.22 7.81
C ARG A 55 6.19 -1.51 8.30
N ASP A 56 5.70 -2.71 8.02
CA ASP A 56 4.53 -3.28 8.68
C ASP A 56 4.90 -3.89 10.05
N GLU A 57 3.90 -4.50 10.71
CA GLU A 57 4.06 -5.13 12.02
C GLU A 57 5.00 -6.35 12.00
N ASP A 58 5.13 -6.98 10.83
CA ASP A 58 6.04 -8.11 10.59
C ASP A 58 7.47 -7.65 10.23
N GLY A 59 7.72 -6.34 10.21
CA GLY A 59 9.03 -5.75 9.89
C GLY A 59 9.34 -5.69 8.39
N ARG A 60 8.39 -6.05 7.52
CA ARG A 60 8.52 -6.05 6.06
C ARG A 60 8.30 -4.63 5.54
N VAL A 61 8.94 -4.28 4.42
CA VAL A 61 8.75 -2.96 3.83
C VAL A 61 7.37 -2.86 3.19
N SER A 62 6.47 -2.07 3.79
CA SER A 62 5.09 -1.90 3.33
C SER A 62 4.94 -0.79 2.28
N THR A 63 5.75 0.28 2.42
CA THR A 63 5.83 1.35 1.43
C THR A 63 7.28 1.77 1.21
N PHE A 64 7.60 2.17 -0.02
CA PHE A 64 8.91 2.66 -0.41
C PHE A 64 8.76 3.86 -1.35
N ARG A 65 9.51 4.93 -1.12
CA ARG A 65 9.53 6.13 -1.97
C ARG A 65 10.96 6.47 -2.33
N TYR A 66 11.27 6.33 -3.61
CA TYR A 66 12.54 6.74 -4.15
C TYR A 66 12.65 8.27 -4.18
N ARG A 67 13.78 8.81 -3.73
CA ARG A 67 14.05 10.24 -3.71
C ARG A 67 14.09 10.85 -5.11
N HIS A 68 14.59 10.09 -6.10
CA HIS A 68 14.88 10.61 -7.44
C HIS A 68 13.65 10.73 -8.35
N CYS A 69 12.66 9.85 -8.21
CA CYS A 69 11.45 9.86 -9.03
C CYS A 69 10.17 10.24 -8.26
N ASP A 70 10.30 10.53 -6.97
CA ASP A 70 9.24 10.94 -6.04
C ASP A 70 7.99 10.03 -6.02
N THR A 71 8.14 8.81 -6.54
CA THR A 71 7.06 7.85 -6.67
C THR A 71 7.04 6.96 -5.44
N THR A 72 5.87 6.82 -4.84
CA THR A 72 5.65 5.91 -3.72
C THR A 72 5.14 4.59 -4.25
N TYR A 73 5.73 3.50 -3.77
CA TYR A 73 5.37 2.13 -4.02
C TYR A 73 4.76 1.56 -2.74
N SER A 74 3.69 0.79 -2.87
CA SER A 74 3.02 0.07 -1.78
C SER A 74 2.95 -1.40 -2.14
N MET A 75 3.20 -2.26 -1.15
CA MET A 75 3.41 -3.68 -1.37
C MET A 75 2.47 -4.52 -0.52
N THR A 76 2.06 -5.65 -1.08
CA THR A 76 1.30 -6.68 -0.39
C THR A 76 2.04 -8.00 -0.53
N TYR A 77 2.08 -8.75 0.57
CA TYR A 77 2.82 -10.00 0.69
C TYR A 77 1.87 -11.17 0.91
N ASP A 78 2.30 -12.37 0.54
CA ASP A 78 1.67 -13.62 0.95
C ASP A 78 2.18 -14.11 2.32
N ASP A 79 1.67 -15.28 2.72
CA ASP A 79 2.03 -15.96 3.96
C ASP A 79 3.50 -16.40 3.98
N ASP A 80 4.09 -16.65 2.80
CA ASP A 80 5.51 -17.02 2.62
C ASP A 80 6.43 -15.81 2.59
N ASN A 81 5.90 -14.61 2.86
CA ASN A 81 6.63 -13.34 2.86
C ASN A 81 7.18 -12.93 1.48
N MET A 82 6.54 -13.39 0.41
CA MET A 82 6.85 -13.00 -0.95
C MET A 82 5.91 -11.90 -1.41
N ALA A 83 6.45 -10.89 -2.13
CA ALA A 83 5.62 -9.85 -2.69
C ALA A 83 4.70 -10.45 -3.76
N VAL A 84 3.39 -10.25 -3.63
CA VAL A 84 2.38 -10.71 -4.60
C VAL A 84 1.80 -9.57 -5.41
N SER A 85 1.88 -8.34 -4.88
CA SER A 85 1.48 -7.16 -5.63
C SER A 85 2.24 -5.93 -5.17
N VAL A 86 2.60 -5.11 -6.15
CA VAL A 86 3.20 -3.79 -5.98
C VAL A 86 2.29 -2.78 -6.67
N SER A 87 2.06 -1.63 -6.06
CA SER A 87 1.30 -0.53 -6.64
C SER A 87 2.09 0.76 -6.50
N SER A 88 2.14 1.57 -7.56
CA SER A 88 2.75 2.90 -7.49
C SER A 88 1.70 4.00 -7.36
N SER A 89 2.10 5.12 -6.77
CA SER A 89 1.30 6.35 -6.72
C SER A 89 1.01 6.95 -8.10
N THR A 90 1.68 6.47 -9.16
CA THR A 90 1.47 6.90 -10.55
C THR A 90 0.43 6.05 -11.29
N GLY A 91 -0.15 5.03 -10.63
CA GLY A 91 -1.22 4.21 -11.18
C GLY A 91 -0.75 2.92 -11.87
N TRP A 92 0.54 2.63 -11.85
CA TRP A 92 1.07 1.31 -12.24
C TRP A 92 0.87 0.28 -11.14
N THR A 93 0.56 -0.94 -11.55
CA THR A 93 0.42 -2.10 -10.68
C THR A 93 1.18 -3.27 -11.27
N TRP A 94 1.89 -4.00 -10.41
CA TRP A 94 2.56 -5.25 -10.70
C TRP A 94 1.86 -6.32 -9.88
N THR A 95 1.32 -7.34 -10.54
CA THR A 95 0.63 -8.44 -9.85
C THR A 95 1.29 -9.75 -10.25
N LYS A 96 1.72 -10.52 -9.26
CA LYS A 96 2.27 -11.85 -9.48
C LYS A 96 1.15 -12.73 -10.05
N MET A 97 1.43 -13.39 -11.16
CA MET A 97 0.48 -14.27 -11.81
C MET A 97 0.46 -15.64 -11.12
N ASP A 98 -0.70 -16.28 -11.15
CA ASP A 98 -0.86 -17.64 -10.64
C ASP A 98 0.12 -18.64 -11.31
N ASP A 99 0.47 -19.70 -10.58
CA ASP A 99 1.42 -20.74 -10.98
C ASP A 99 2.85 -20.25 -11.28
N ASN A 100 3.30 -19.14 -10.69
CA ASN A 100 4.63 -18.56 -10.93
C ASN A 100 4.92 -18.28 -12.42
N LYS A 101 3.89 -17.90 -13.20
CA LYS A 101 4.07 -17.57 -14.63
C LYS A 101 4.78 -16.23 -14.86
N GLY A 102 5.07 -15.49 -13.79
CA GLY A 102 5.74 -14.19 -13.81
C GLY A 102 4.83 -13.08 -13.29
N TRP A 103 4.95 -11.90 -13.88
CA TRP A 103 4.31 -10.68 -13.40
C TRP A 103 3.47 -10.02 -14.49
N LEU A 104 2.25 -9.63 -14.12
CA LEU A 104 1.41 -8.75 -14.93
C LEU A 104 1.67 -7.31 -14.51
N VAL A 105 2.24 -6.52 -15.42
CA VAL A 105 2.45 -5.08 -15.22
C VAL A 105 1.37 -4.33 -15.99
N ARG A 106 0.65 -3.44 -15.32
CA ARG A 106 -0.43 -2.70 -15.97
C ARG A 106 -0.71 -1.35 -15.32
N ASN A 107 -1.26 -0.45 -16.12
CA ASN A 107 -1.97 0.74 -15.66
C ASN A 107 -3.33 0.82 -16.40
N TYR A 108 -3.92 2.01 -16.46
CA TYR A 108 -5.18 2.23 -17.18
C TYR A 108 -5.07 2.13 -18.71
N PHE A 109 -3.89 2.40 -19.27
CA PHE A 109 -3.66 2.55 -20.71
C PHE A 109 -2.90 1.38 -21.34
N ASP A 110 -2.15 0.63 -20.55
CA ASP A 110 -1.18 -0.36 -21.02
C ASP A 110 -1.07 -1.53 -20.05
N ALA A 111 -0.72 -2.70 -20.60
CA ALA A 111 -0.46 -3.90 -19.86
C ALA A 111 0.49 -4.83 -20.62
N TRP A 112 1.49 -5.37 -19.92
CA TRP A 112 2.35 -6.42 -20.44
C TRP A 112 2.65 -7.47 -19.38
N HIS A 113 3.08 -8.63 -19.86
CA HIS A 113 3.52 -9.74 -19.03
C HIS A 113 5.03 -9.83 -19.09
N VAL A 114 5.65 -10.04 -17.93
CA VAL A 114 7.07 -10.35 -17.79
C VAL A 114 7.18 -11.76 -17.23
N SER A 115 7.89 -12.63 -17.93
CA SER A 115 8.00 -14.03 -17.53
C SER A 115 8.86 -14.18 -16.28
N ILE A 116 8.62 -15.25 -15.52
CA ILE A 116 9.44 -15.57 -14.34
C ILE A 116 10.92 -15.79 -14.69
N ASP A 117 11.21 -16.26 -15.90
CA ASP A 117 12.59 -16.47 -16.36
C ASP A 117 13.34 -15.15 -16.60
N GLU A 118 12.62 -14.04 -16.83
CA GLU A 118 13.20 -12.72 -17.12
C GLU A 118 13.42 -11.85 -15.88
N CYS A 119 12.63 -12.03 -14.82
CA CYS A 119 12.70 -11.20 -13.61
C CYS A 119 12.65 -11.97 -12.28
N GLY A 120 12.23 -13.24 -12.29
CA GLY A 120 11.95 -14.00 -11.09
C GLY A 120 10.93 -13.29 -10.18
N ASP A 121 11.16 -13.37 -8.88
CA ASP A 121 10.37 -12.68 -7.87
C ASP A 121 10.85 -11.25 -7.60
N VAL A 122 9.89 -10.39 -7.23
CA VAL A 122 10.16 -9.05 -6.70
C VAL A 122 10.44 -9.15 -5.21
N VAL A 123 11.61 -8.65 -4.80
CA VAL A 123 12.05 -8.57 -3.41
C VAL A 123 12.14 -7.10 -3.03
N VAL A 124 11.74 -6.80 -1.80
CA VAL A 124 11.77 -5.43 -1.27
C VAL A 124 12.52 -5.39 0.05
N ASP A 125 13.51 -4.51 0.12
CA ASP A 125 14.27 -4.23 1.33
C ASP A 125 14.47 -2.72 1.54
N GLU A 126 15.37 -2.36 2.47
CA GLU A 126 15.71 -0.96 2.77
C GLU A 126 16.42 -0.25 1.61
N GLN A 127 16.98 -1.01 0.67
CA GLN A 127 17.65 -0.53 -0.52
C GLN A 127 16.68 -0.35 -1.69
N GLY A 128 15.52 -0.99 -1.70
CA GLY A 128 14.47 -0.71 -2.66
C GLY A 128 13.79 -1.96 -3.18
N LEU A 129 13.19 -1.81 -4.36
CA LEU A 129 12.54 -2.88 -5.09
C LEU A 129 13.54 -3.49 -6.07
N HIS A 130 13.71 -4.81 -5.95
CA HIS A 130 14.69 -5.58 -6.70
C HIS A 130 14.03 -6.83 -7.29
N CYS A 131 14.69 -7.41 -8.29
CA CYS A 131 14.31 -8.70 -8.86
C CYS A 131 15.32 -9.76 -8.42
N THR A 132 14.85 -10.97 -8.10
CA THR A 132 15.73 -12.10 -7.76
C THR A 132 16.58 -12.56 -8.95
N THR A 133 16.07 -12.37 -10.16
CA THR A 133 16.78 -12.63 -11.42
C THR A 133 16.54 -11.50 -12.40
N GLY A 134 17.44 -11.32 -13.36
CA GLY A 134 17.33 -10.24 -14.34
C GLY A 134 17.41 -8.84 -13.72
N SER A 135 16.79 -7.88 -14.41
CA SER A 135 16.85 -6.44 -14.10
C SER A 135 15.46 -5.92 -13.76
N ALA A 136 15.36 -5.05 -12.75
CA ALA A 136 14.09 -4.45 -12.35
C ALA A 136 13.51 -3.56 -13.46
N SER A 137 14.36 -3.08 -14.38
CA SER A 137 13.92 -2.38 -15.58
C SER A 137 13.04 -3.24 -16.50
N ASN A 138 13.16 -4.57 -16.48
CA ASN A 138 12.29 -5.47 -17.25
C ASN A 138 10.83 -5.38 -16.77
N LEU A 139 10.62 -5.13 -15.48
CA LEU A 139 9.30 -4.86 -14.90
C LEU A 139 8.88 -3.39 -15.07
N GLY A 140 9.73 -2.52 -15.63
CA GLY A 140 9.49 -1.07 -15.62
C GLY A 140 9.54 -0.46 -14.21
N LEU A 141 10.16 -1.15 -13.26
CA LEU A 141 10.46 -0.61 -11.94
C LEU A 141 11.70 0.30 -12.02
N PRO A 142 11.77 1.35 -11.19
CA PRO A 142 12.91 2.25 -11.18
C PRO A 142 14.16 1.50 -10.70
N GLU A 143 15.24 1.62 -11.48
CA GLU A 143 16.55 1.19 -11.03
C GLU A 143 17.27 2.34 -10.34
N ARG A 144 17.95 2.04 -9.25
CA ARG A 144 18.88 2.99 -8.66
C ARG A 144 20.07 3.14 -9.64
N PRO A 145 20.49 4.38 -9.96
CA PRO A 145 21.67 4.64 -10.80
C PRO A 145 22.98 4.22 -10.12
#